data_AF-A0ABD3CBI9-F1
#
_entry.id   AF-A0ABD3CBI9-F1
#
_cell.length_a   1.000
_cell.length_b   1.000
_cell.length_c   1.000
_cell.angle_alpha   90.00
_cell.angle_beta   90.00
_cell.angle_gamma   90.00
#
_symmetry.space_group_name_H-M   'P 1'
#
loop_
_entity.id
_entity.type
_entity.pdbx_description
1 polymer ?
#
loop_
_entity_poly.entity_id
_entity_poly.type
_entity_poly.pdbx_seq_one_letter_code
_entity_poly.pdbx_strand_id
1 'polypeptide(L)'
;MMSNYLFLEEPLSMASVLEPSKPSFFPAMTKIVGTLGLNSRSIEVISRCLEAGMSYKAFNVPIVARFDFSWGDAEFHQETLKNLKVAIKATKKLCAVMLDTVGPELLIVNKSENPISLEEDSFVILTPDQDKEATSSLFPINFNGLFKEVTKGEDIFIGQYLFTGSEKTSVWLEVSEVKDNDVVCKIKNSSTLAGPLYTLHVSQIRIDIPTLTEKDKEASEFLSKFGDLNQTKIFAKIENVEGLQHFDEILEEVDGIILARGNLGIDLLPEKVFLYQKEALQKCNIVGKPSLVTRVVDSMTDNLRPTRAEATNVANAVLDGSDAILLGAETLRGLYPVQTISIVGKICAEAEKVYNQDLYFKKTVKYVGEPMTHMESIASSAVRAAIKVKASVIICFTS
;
A
#
# COMPACT_ATOMS: atom_id res chain seq x y z
N MET A 1 -20.40 30.44 19.65
CA MET A 1 -19.02 30.22 19.15
C MET A 1 -19.06 28.93 18.35
N MET A 2 -19.02 29.03 17.01
CA MET A 2 -19.02 27.85 16.14
C MET A 2 -17.69 27.11 16.28
N SER A 3 -17.75 25.85 16.70
CA SER A 3 -16.64 24.91 16.67
C SER A 3 -16.38 24.49 15.22
N ASN A 4 -15.45 25.16 14.55
CA ASN A 4 -14.97 24.71 13.25
C ASN A 4 -14.06 23.49 13.45
N TYR A 5 -14.62 22.30 13.20
CA TYR A 5 -13.90 21.03 13.15
C TYR A 5 -13.25 20.75 11.79
N LEU A 6 -13.32 21.67 10.83
CA LEU A 6 -12.65 21.52 9.53
C LEU A 6 -11.25 22.15 9.53
N PHE A 7 -10.28 21.29 9.24
CA PHE A 7 -8.86 21.57 9.11
C PHE A 7 -8.55 22.26 7.78
N LEU A 8 -8.84 23.55 7.60
CA LEU A 8 -8.45 24.27 6.38
C LEU A 8 -7.71 25.58 6.70
N GLU A 9 -6.60 25.84 5.99
CA GLU A 9 -5.69 26.98 6.22
C GLU A 9 -6.11 28.24 5.42
N GLU A 10 -6.64 28.06 4.20
CA GLU A 10 -7.34 29.09 3.43
C GLU A 10 -8.86 28.83 3.41
N PRO A 11 -9.72 29.86 3.47
CA PRO A 11 -11.15 29.67 3.26
C PRO A 11 -11.38 29.23 1.81
N LEU A 12 -11.65 27.94 1.61
CA LEU A 12 -12.08 27.38 0.33
C LEU A 12 -13.22 28.24 -0.23
N SER A 13 -13.03 28.74 -1.45
CA SER A 13 -14.09 29.42 -2.18
C SER A 13 -14.65 28.51 -3.26
N MET A 14 -15.94 28.64 -3.59
CA MET A 14 -16.48 27.90 -4.73
C MET A 14 -15.79 28.29 -6.05
N ALA A 15 -15.22 29.50 -6.12
CA ALA A 15 -14.45 29.97 -7.27
C ALA A 15 -13.11 29.21 -7.42
N SER A 16 -12.41 28.92 -6.32
CA SER A 16 -11.13 28.20 -6.36
C SER A 16 -11.28 26.75 -6.83
N VAL A 17 -12.45 26.14 -6.67
CA VAL A 17 -12.75 24.79 -7.21
C VAL A 17 -12.80 24.80 -8.75
N LEU A 18 -13.13 25.93 -9.36
CA LEU A 18 -13.20 26.09 -10.82
C LEU A 18 -11.84 26.45 -11.43
N GLU A 19 -10.86 26.86 -10.63
CA GLU A 19 -9.52 27.16 -11.12
C GLU A 19 -8.78 25.86 -11.47
N PRO A 20 -8.20 25.74 -12.68
CA PRO A 20 -7.35 24.60 -13.00
C PRO A 20 -6.16 24.54 -12.04
N SER A 21 -5.75 23.33 -11.66
CA SER A 21 -4.53 23.09 -10.90
C SER A 21 -3.34 23.69 -11.68
N LYS A 22 -2.78 24.80 -11.19
CA LYS A 22 -1.59 25.42 -11.78
C LYS A 22 -0.36 24.60 -11.39
N PRO A 23 0.63 24.44 -12.27
CA PRO A 23 1.94 23.91 -11.86
C PRO A 23 2.49 24.82 -10.76
N SER A 24 2.56 24.33 -9.53
CA SER A 24 3.10 25.09 -8.41
C SER A 24 4.62 25.09 -8.44
N PHE A 25 5.23 26.15 -7.93
CA PHE A 25 6.69 26.22 -7.72
C PHE A 25 7.14 25.14 -6.71
N PHE A 26 6.30 24.83 -5.73
CA PHE A 26 6.49 23.75 -4.77
C PHE A 26 5.66 22.53 -5.17
N PRO A 27 6.28 21.37 -5.45
CA PRO A 27 5.54 20.15 -5.71
C PRO A 27 4.85 19.64 -4.45
N ALA A 28 3.93 18.67 -4.61
CA ALA A 28 3.29 18.01 -3.48
C ALA A 28 4.34 17.48 -2.48
N MET A 29 4.09 17.68 -1.19
CA MET A 29 4.95 17.19 -0.11
C MET A 29 4.78 15.69 0.10
N THR A 30 3.57 15.17 -0.07
CA THR A 30 3.23 13.75 -0.05
C THR A 30 4.00 13.02 -1.14
N LYS A 31 4.67 11.92 -0.78
CA LYS A 31 5.47 11.13 -1.72
C LYS A 31 4.60 10.17 -2.52
N ILE A 32 5.11 9.72 -3.65
CA ILE A 32 4.49 8.66 -4.45
C ILE A 32 5.46 7.49 -4.51
N VAL A 33 4.97 6.31 -4.13
CA VAL A 33 5.66 5.04 -4.33
C VAL A 33 5.03 4.35 -5.52
N GLY A 34 5.78 4.19 -6.60
CA GLY A 34 5.33 3.51 -7.82
C GLY A 34 5.94 2.12 -7.92
N THR A 35 5.11 1.10 -8.08
CA THR A 35 5.58 -0.26 -8.35
C THR A 35 6.00 -0.38 -9.81
N LEU A 36 7.25 -0.79 -10.05
CA LEU A 36 7.80 -1.00 -11.40
C LEU A 36 7.53 -2.42 -11.89
N GLY A 37 6.98 -2.55 -13.10
CA GLY A 37 6.58 -3.84 -13.67
C GLY A 37 6.49 -3.85 -15.18
N LEU A 38 5.69 -4.79 -15.70
CA LEU A 38 5.49 -5.05 -17.13
C LEU A 38 5.34 -3.78 -17.98
N ASN A 39 4.46 -2.87 -17.57
CA ASN A 39 4.13 -1.66 -18.34
C ASN A 39 4.91 -0.42 -17.93
N SER A 40 5.82 -0.53 -16.94
CA SER A 40 6.55 0.61 -16.37
C SER A 40 8.05 0.42 -16.25
N ARG A 41 8.62 -0.69 -16.72
CA ARG A 41 10.06 -1.01 -16.60
C ARG A 41 10.98 -0.45 -17.70
N SER A 42 10.43 0.11 -18.78
CA SER A 42 11.25 0.68 -19.86
C SER A 42 11.88 2.00 -19.42
N ILE A 43 13.09 2.30 -19.91
CA ILE A 43 13.81 3.53 -19.56
C ILE A 43 12.96 4.78 -19.87
N GLU A 44 12.25 4.78 -20.98
CA GLU A 44 11.36 5.88 -21.38
C GLU A 44 10.23 6.07 -20.38
N VAL A 45 9.51 5.00 -20.02
CA VAL A 45 8.37 5.10 -19.10
C VAL A 45 8.84 5.47 -17.70
N ILE A 46 9.93 4.87 -17.20
CA ILE A 46 10.52 5.25 -15.91
C ILE A 46 10.88 6.73 -15.91
N SER A 47 11.55 7.22 -16.96
CA SER A 47 11.94 8.64 -17.05
C SER A 47 10.71 9.56 -16.99
N ARG A 48 9.64 9.20 -17.72
CA ARG A 48 8.37 9.94 -17.70
C ARG A 48 7.66 9.85 -16.34
N CYS A 49 7.74 8.72 -15.64
CA CYS A 49 7.21 8.57 -14.27
C CYS A 49 7.98 9.47 -13.29
N LEU A 50 9.32 9.50 -13.37
CA LEU A 50 10.18 10.39 -12.59
C LEU A 50 9.86 11.87 -12.80
N GLU A 51 9.55 12.25 -14.03
CA GLU A 51 9.11 13.60 -14.37
C GLU A 51 7.67 13.88 -13.89
N ALA A 52 6.76 12.92 -14.00
CA ALA A 52 5.36 13.08 -13.62
C ALA A 52 5.15 13.22 -12.10
N GLY A 53 5.91 12.48 -11.29
CA GLY A 53 5.85 12.59 -9.82
C GLY A 53 6.59 13.80 -9.26
N MET A 54 7.20 14.64 -10.10
CA MET A 54 7.83 15.89 -9.68
C MET A 54 7.20 17.08 -10.37
N SER A 55 6.45 17.88 -9.64
CA SER A 55 5.78 19.05 -10.23
C SER A 55 6.73 20.18 -10.64
N TYR A 56 8.03 20.14 -10.33
CA TYR A 56 8.95 21.21 -10.71
C TYR A 56 10.43 20.81 -10.91
N LYS A 57 11.13 21.54 -11.79
CA LYS A 57 12.53 21.28 -12.20
C LYS A 57 13.58 21.50 -11.11
N ALA A 58 13.26 22.24 -10.04
CA ALA A 58 14.24 22.69 -9.03
C ALA A 58 14.19 21.95 -7.68
N PHE A 59 13.07 21.31 -7.34
CA PHE A 59 12.90 20.63 -6.05
C PHE A 59 12.39 19.20 -6.26
N ASN A 60 13.12 18.22 -5.73
CA ASN A 60 12.83 16.81 -5.92
C ASN A 60 11.82 16.34 -4.87
N VAL A 61 10.61 15.94 -5.29
CA VAL A 61 9.82 15.00 -4.49
C VAL A 61 10.41 13.62 -4.79
N PRO A 62 10.96 12.90 -3.80
CA PRO A 62 11.46 11.57 -4.03
C PRO A 62 10.28 10.68 -4.43
N ILE A 63 10.32 10.19 -5.66
CA ILE A 63 9.57 8.98 -6.03
C ILE A 63 10.33 7.81 -5.41
N VAL A 64 9.60 6.84 -4.90
CA VAL A 64 10.15 5.55 -4.50
C VAL A 64 9.75 4.52 -5.55
N ALA A 65 10.71 3.80 -6.11
CA ALA A 65 10.46 2.67 -6.99
C ALA A 65 10.31 1.41 -6.14
N ARG A 66 9.10 0.86 -6.09
CA ARG A 66 8.80 -0.42 -5.43
C ARG A 66 9.06 -1.58 -6.39
N PHE A 67 9.79 -2.58 -5.93
CA PHE A 67 10.03 -3.85 -6.60
C PHE A 67 9.25 -4.93 -5.84
N ASP A 68 8.23 -5.49 -6.47
CA ASP A 68 7.34 -6.49 -5.87
C ASP A 68 7.86 -7.89 -6.21
N PHE A 69 8.47 -8.58 -5.24
CA PHE A 69 9.08 -9.91 -5.47
C PHE A 69 8.05 -11.04 -5.55
N SER A 70 6.77 -10.73 -5.34
CA SER A 70 5.67 -11.66 -5.64
C SER A 70 5.52 -11.88 -7.15
N TRP A 71 6.17 -11.05 -7.98
CA TRP A 71 6.03 -11.08 -9.43
C TRP A 71 7.36 -10.89 -10.18
N GLY A 72 7.65 -11.79 -11.12
CA GLY A 72 8.89 -11.79 -11.88
C GLY A 72 10.02 -12.54 -11.17
N ASP A 73 11.10 -12.78 -11.90
CA ASP A 73 12.30 -13.46 -11.39
C ASP A 73 13.43 -12.46 -11.09
N ALA A 74 14.56 -12.99 -10.61
CA ALA A 74 15.72 -12.17 -10.31
C ALA A 74 16.26 -11.41 -11.54
N GLU A 75 16.17 -11.99 -12.75
CA GLU A 75 16.63 -11.34 -13.98
C GLU A 75 15.74 -10.15 -14.35
N PHE A 76 14.43 -10.31 -14.21
CA PHE A 76 13.43 -9.27 -14.40
C PHE A 76 13.67 -8.06 -13.50
N HIS A 77 13.89 -8.27 -12.20
CA HIS A 77 14.19 -7.19 -11.26
C HIS A 77 15.56 -6.56 -11.51
N GLN A 78 16.57 -7.37 -11.89
CA GLN A 78 17.90 -6.88 -12.23
C GLN A 78 17.90 -5.96 -13.44
N GLU A 79 17.17 -6.32 -14.50
CA GLU A 79 16.99 -5.48 -15.69
C GLU A 79 16.28 -4.17 -15.33
N THR A 80 15.20 -4.28 -14.55
CA THR A 80 14.40 -3.12 -14.13
C THR A 80 15.23 -2.13 -13.31
N LEU A 81 16.08 -2.62 -12.40
CA LEU A 81 16.99 -1.78 -11.62
C LEU A 81 18.05 -1.09 -12.49
N LYS A 82 18.60 -1.78 -13.51
CA LYS A 82 19.51 -1.17 -14.47
C LYS A 82 18.82 -0.04 -15.25
N ASN A 83 17.60 -0.27 -15.72
CA ASN A 83 16.81 0.73 -16.44
C ASN A 83 16.53 1.95 -15.55
N LEU A 84 16.17 1.72 -14.28
CA LEU A 84 15.98 2.78 -13.29
C LEU A 84 17.24 3.62 -13.10
N LYS A 85 18.43 3.01 -12.98
CA LYS A 85 19.71 3.73 -12.86
C LYS A 85 19.99 4.61 -14.08
N VAL A 86 19.65 4.14 -15.29
CA VAL A 86 19.81 4.94 -16.52
C VAL A 86 18.82 6.11 -16.52
N ALA A 87 17.55 5.87 -16.19
CA ALA A 87 16.52 6.91 -16.12
C ALA A 87 16.83 7.99 -15.08
N ILE A 88 17.31 7.62 -13.88
CA ILE A 88 17.76 8.54 -12.83
C ILE A 88 18.89 9.45 -13.36
N LYS A 89 19.88 8.89 -14.05
CA LYS A 89 20.99 9.66 -14.65
C LYS A 89 20.51 10.62 -15.74
N ALA A 90 19.61 10.16 -16.60
CA ALA A 90 19.07 10.95 -17.71
C ALA A 90 18.23 12.14 -17.20
N THR A 91 17.37 11.89 -16.22
CA THR A 91 16.44 12.89 -15.66
C THR A 91 17.07 13.76 -14.56
N LYS A 92 18.21 13.33 -14.00
CA LYS A 92 18.87 13.91 -12.81
C LYS A 92 17.94 13.98 -11.60
N LYS A 93 17.05 13.00 -11.50
CA LYS A 93 16.03 12.89 -10.47
C LYS A 93 16.36 11.73 -9.53
N LEU A 94 16.52 12.03 -8.25
CA LEU A 94 16.74 11.00 -7.24
C LEU A 94 15.47 10.17 -7.04
N CYS A 95 15.65 8.86 -6.92
CA CYS A 95 14.58 7.90 -6.67
C CYS A 95 15.09 6.86 -5.67
N ALA A 96 14.36 6.67 -4.58
CA ALA A 96 14.67 5.61 -3.62
C ALA A 96 14.17 4.27 -4.16
N VAL A 97 14.76 3.17 -3.69
CA VAL A 97 14.33 1.81 -4.05
C VAL A 97 13.73 1.17 -2.81
N MET A 98 12.54 0.60 -2.97
CA MET A 98 11.86 -0.19 -1.96
C MET A 98 11.68 -1.60 -2.51
N LEU A 99 12.01 -2.60 -1.71
CA LEU A 99 11.73 -3.99 -2.01
C LEU A 99 10.53 -4.43 -1.20
N ASP A 100 9.56 -5.07 -1.84
CA ASP A 100 8.43 -5.71 -1.17
C ASP A 100 8.61 -7.22 -1.26
N THR A 101 8.71 -7.85 -0.09
CA THR A 101 8.84 -9.29 0.10
C THR A 101 7.54 -10.00 -0.27
N VAL A 102 7.62 -11.29 -0.60
CA VAL A 102 6.42 -12.08 -0.87
C VAL A 102 5.65 -12.28 0.43
N GLY A 103 6.39 -12.66 1.48
CA GLY A 103 5.79 -13.04 2.76
C GLY A 103 5.02 -14.38 2.69
N PRO A 104 4.32 -14.73 3.78
CA PRO A 104 3.54 -15.96 3.84
C PRO A 104 2.21 -15.81 3.10
N GLU A 105 2.06 -16.49 1.97
CA GLU A 105 0.80 -16.53 1.22
C GLU A 105 0.20 -17.95 1.21
N LEU A 106 -1.10 -18.04 1.49
CA LEU A 106 -1.87 -19.26 1.22
C LEU A 106 -2.30 -19.24 -0.23
N LEU A 107 -1.90 -20.24 -1.00
CA LEU A 107 -2.02 -20.27 -2.45
C LEU A 107 -2.72 -21.54 -2.92
N ILE A 108 -3.52 -21.37 -3.98
CA ILE A 108 -4.09 -22.45 -4.78
C ILE A 108 -3.51 -22.33 -6.19
N VAL A 109 -2.92 -23.41 -6.67
CA VAL A 109 -2.34 -23.49 -8.02
C VAL A 109 -3.32 -24.15 -8.97
N ASN A 110 -3.80 -23.39 -9.96
CA ASN A 110 -4.60 -23.93 -11.06
C ASN A 110 -3.70 -24.32 -12.23
N LYS A 111 -3.22 -25.58 -12.20
CA LYS A 111 -2.37 -26.15 -13.25
C LYS A 111 -3.02 -26.19 -14.64
N SER A 112 -4.36 -26.18 -14.69
CA SER A 112 -5.11 -26.26 -15.96
C SER A 112 -5.20 -24.91 -16.69
N GLU A 113 -4.97 -23.80 -15.98
CA GLU A 113 -5.19 -22.40 -16.40
C GLU A 113 -6.61 -22.06 -16.89
N ASN A 114 -7.50 -23.06 -16.97
CA ASN A 114 -8.88 -22.87 -17.38
C ASN A 114 -9.67 -22.18 -16.26
N PRO A 115 -10.58 -21.25 -16.60
CA PRO A 115 -11.42 -20.59 -15.60
C PRO A 115 -12.28 -21.60 -14.83
N ILE A 116 -12.28 -21.48 -13.49
CA ILE A 116 -13.08 -22.32 -12.59
C ILE A 116 -14.31 -21.52 -12.18
N SER A 117 -15.49 -21.99 -12.57
CA SER A 117 -16.76 -21.37 -12.17
C SER A 117 -17.31 -22.03 -10.91
N LEU A 118 -17.70 -21.21 -9.95
CA LEU A 118 -18.23 -21.60 -8.66
C LEU A 118 -19.67 -21.07 -8.57
N GLU A 119 -20.58 -21.93 -8.12
CA GLU A 119 -21.99 -21.61 -7.95
C GLU A 119 -22.31 -21.38 -6.48
N GLU A 120 -23.09 -20.33 -6.20
CA GLU A 120 -23.62 -20.06 -4.87
C GLU A 120 -24.39 -21.27 -4.31
N ASP A 121 -24.33 -21.45 -2.99
CA ASP A 121 -24.93 -22.57 -2.25
C ASP A 121 -24.34 -23.96 -2.52
N SER A 122 -23.42 -24.11 -3.48
CA SER A 122 -22.65 -25.33 -3.68
C SER A 122 -21.49 -25.47 -2.69
N PHE A 123 -20.78 -26.61 -2.73
CA PHE A 123 -19.69 -26.91 -1.80
C PHE A 123 -18.37 -27.11 -2.53
N VAL A 124 -17.29 -26.67 -1.89
CA VAL A 124 -15.91 -26.88 -2.34
C VAL A 124 -15.06 -27.39 -1.17
N ILE A 125 -14.11 -28.26 -1.46
CA ILE A 125 -13.21 -28.86 -0.48
C ILE A 125 -11.83 -28.21 -0.59
N LEU A 126 -11.32 -27.64 0.49
CA LEU A 126 -9.92 -27.21 0.60
C LEU A 126 -9.10 -28.36 1.16
N THR A 127 -8.08 -28.80 0.42
CA THR A 127 -7.27 -29.98 0.77
C THR A 127 -5.79 -29.65 0.74
N PRO A 128 -4.97 -30.16 1.68
CA PRO A 128 -3.52 -29.94 1.65
C PRO A 128 -2.79 -30.80 0.60
N ASP A 129 -3.52 -31.68 -0.10
CA ASP A 129 -3.00 -32.57 -1.13
C ASP A 129 -2.77 -31.84 -2.47
N GLN A 130 -1.54 -31.36 -2.69
CA GLN A 130 -1.12 -30.62 -3.89
C GLN A 130 -0.96 -31.46 -5.16
N ASP A 131 -1.09 -32.79 -5.06
CA ASP A 131 -1.05 -33.67 -6.24
C ASP A 131 -2.36 -33.60 -7.03
N LYS A 132 -3.45 -33.18 -6.38
CA LYS A 132 -4.76 -32.98 -7.01
C LYS A 132 -4.80 -31.73 -7.89
N GLU A 133 -5.81 -31.66 -8.75
CA GLU A 133 -6.09 -30.50 -9.59
C GLU A 133 -7.19 -29.63 -8.98
N ALA A 134 -7.04 -28.31 -9.14
CA ALA A 134 -8.06 -27.34 -8.77
C ALA A 134 -9.28 -27.47 -9.69
N THR A 135 -10.46 -27.63 -9.11
CA THR A 135 -11.75 -27.78 -9.80
C THR A 135 -12.84 -26.99 -9.08
N SER A 136 -14.06 -26.97 -9.62
CA SER A 136 -15.20 -26.31 -8.97
C SER A 136 -15.62 -26.97 -7.64
N SER A 137 -15.14 -28.18 -7.34
CA SER A 137 -15.46 -28.93 -6.12
C SER A 137 -14.27 -29.14 -5.18
N LEU A 138 -13.03 -28.86 -5.61
CA LEU A 138 -11.83 -29.13 -4.82
C LEU A 138 -10.70 -28.15 -5.13
N PHE A 139 -10.08 -27.59 -4.08
CA PHE A 139 -8.93 -26.71 -4.14
C PHE A 139 -7.75 -27.26 -3.33
N PRO A 140 -6.64 -27.63 -3.99
CA PRO A 140 -5.37 -27.92 -3.33
C PRO A 140 -4.74 -26.65 -2.79
N ILE A 141 -4.42 -26.62 -1.49
CA ILE A 141 -3.78 -25.48 -0.83
C ILE A 141 -2.34 -25.80 -0.44
N ASN A 142 -1.48 -24.78 -0.43
CA ASN A 142 -0.08 -24.91 -0.05
C ASN A 142 0.19 -24.99 1.46
N PHE A 143 -0.84 -25.27 2.28
CA PHE A 143 -0.73 -25.28 3.75
C PHE A 143 -1.45 -26.48 4.38
N ASN A 144 -0.69 -27.28 5.12
CA ASN A 144 -1.20 -28.50 5.78
C ASN A 144 -1.83 -28.23 7.15
N GLY A 145 -1.89 -26.98 7.62
CA GLY A 145 -2.40 -26.65 8.95
C GLY A 145 -3.84 -26.15 8.97
N LEU A 146 -4.47 -25.88 7.82
CA LEU A 146 -5.71 -25.09 7.76
C LEU A 146 -6.83 -25.67 8.64
N PHE A 147 -7.00 -26.99 8.63
CA PHE A 147 -8.02 -27.69 9.40
C PHE A 147 -7.91 -27.53 10.93
N LYS A 148 -6.74 -27.12 11.45
CA LYS A 148 -6.53 -26.84 12.88
C LYS A 148 -6.85 -25.40 13.25
N GLU A 149 -6.71 -24.50 12.29
CA GLU A 149 -6.85 -23.07 12.49
C GLU A 149 -8.28 -22.59 12.26
N VAL A 150 -9.09 -23.35 11.51
CA VAL A 150 -10.46 -22.94 11.17
C VAL A 150 -11.54 -23.64 11.98
N THR A 151 -12.62 -22.91 12.25
CA THR A 151 -13.83 -23.44 12.88
C THR A 151 -15.07 -23.25 12.02
N LYS A 152 -16.11 -24.05 12.29
CA LYS A 152 -17.38 -23.96 11.55
C LYS A 152 -17.99 -22.57 11.65
N GLY A 153 -18.37 -22.00 10.51
CA GLY A 153 -18.99 -20.68 10.38
C GLY A 153 -17.99 -19.56 10.08
N GLU A 154 -16.68 -19.83 10.05
CA GLU A 154 -15.68 -18.86 9.63
C GLU A 154 -15.67 -18.63 8.12
N ASP A 155 -15.30 -17.41 7.74
CA ASP A 155 -15.25 -16.98 6.36
C ASP A 155 -13.82 -17.08 5.79
N ILE A 156 -13.73 -17.78 4.66
CA ILE A 156 -12.54 -17.90 3.83
C ILE A 156 -12.79 -17.14 2.53
N PHE A 157 -11.83 -16.35 2.11
CA PHE A 157 -11.89 -15.56 0.89
C PHE A 157 -10.83 -16.06 -0.09
N ILE A 158 -11.21 -16.28 -1.35
CA ILE A 158 -10.29 -16.69 -2.40
C ILE A 158 -10.40 -15.74 -3.59
N GLY A 159 -9.27 -15.30 -4.12
CA GLY A 159 -9.24 -14.51 -5.34
C GLY A 159 -7.83 -14.31 -5.87
N GLN A 160 -7.72 -13.85 -7.12
CA GLN A 160 -6.43 -13.65 -7.77
C GLN A 160 -5.63 -12.46 -7.20
N TYR A 161 -6.31 -11.42 -6.70
CA TYR A 161 -5.68 -10.16 -6.24
C TYR A 161 -6.25 -9.63 -4.93
N LEU A 162 -6.88 -10.50 -4.12
CA LEU A 162 -7.55 -10.14 -2.85
C LEU A 162 -8.31 -8.80 -2.96
N PHE A 163 -9.41 -8.82 -3.71
CA PHE A 163 -10.16 -7.62 -4.09
C PHE A 163 -11.51 -7.55 -3.38
N THR A 164 -11.70 -6.53 -2.53
CA THR A 164 -13.00 -6.19 -1.96
C THR A 164 -13.68 -5.15 -2.85
N GLY A 165 -14.54 -5.57 -3.79
CA GLY A 165 -15.19 -4.63 -4.71
C GLY A 165 -15.96 -5.29 -5.85
N SER A 166 -16.26 -4.49 -6.88
CA SER A 166 -17.11 -4.83 -8.04
C SER A 166 -16.48 -5.84 -9.02
N GLU A 167 -15.86 -6.91 -8.53
CA GLU A 167 -15.27 -7.94 -9.38
C GLU A 167 -16.01 -9.27 -9.28
N LYS A 168 -16.02 -10.02 -10.38
CA LYS A 168 -16.60 -11.37 -10.51
C LYS A 168 -15.55 -12.47 -10.39
N THR A 169 -14.41 -12.15 -9.77
CA THR A 169 -13.16 -12.93 -9.77
C THR A 169 -12.73 -13.38 -8.38
N SER A 170 -13.59 -13.15 -7.37
CA SER A 170 -13.37 -13.57 -5.99
C SER A 170 -14.58 -14.31 -5.43
N VAL A 171 -14.33 -15.21 -4.49
CA VAL A 171 -15.35 -16.05 -3.87
C VAL A 171 -15.22 -16.02 -2.35
N TRP A 172 -16.37 -15.87 -1.69
CA TRP A 172 -16.54 -16.05 -0.27
C TRP A 172 -16.99 -17.48 0.00
N LEU A 173 -16.33 -18.11 0.95
CA LEU A 173 -16.57 -19.46 1.41
C LEU A 173 -16.87 -19.41 2.91
N GLU A 174 -17.86 -20.16 3.36
CA GLU A 174 -18.12 -20.38 4.78
C GLU A 174 -17.74 -21.81 5.15
N VAL A 175 -16.92 -21.98 6.20
CA VAL A 175 -16.52 -23.30 6.68
C VAL A 175 -17.74 -24.04 7.20
N SER A 176 -18.12 -25.12 6.53
CA SER A 176 -19.26 -25.95 6.92
C SER A 176 -18.87 -27.03 7.92
N GLU A 177 -17.75 -27.72 7.65
CA GLU A 177 -17.20 -28.77 8.51
C GLU A 177 -15.73 -29.06 8.16
N VAL A 178 -15.01 -29.65 9.11
CA VAL A 178 -13.67 -30.18 8.91
C VAL A 178 -13.76 -31.71 8.93
N LYS A 179 -13.27 -32.36 7.88
CA LYS A 179 -13.23 -33.82 7.74
C LYS A 179 -11.80 -34.27 7.56
N ASP A 180 -11.26 -34.98 8.55
CA ASP A 180 -9.85 -35.35 8.60
C ASP A 180 -8.94 -34.11 8.46
N ASN A 181 -8.23 -33.98 7.34
CA ASN A 181 -7.38 -32.83 7.03
C ASN A 181 -8.01 -31.88 6.00
N ASP A 182 -9.22 -32.18 5.52
CA ASP A 182 -9.92 -31.42 4.49
C ASP A 182 -10.95 -30.47 5.13
N VAL A 183 -11.04 -29.25 4.59
CA VAL A 183 -12.01 -28.23 5.03
C VAL A 183 -13.11 -28.11 3.99
N VAL A 184 -14.33 -28.51 4.35
CA VAL A 184 -15.50 -28.43 3.47
C VAL A 184 -16.15 -27.07 3.66
N CYS A 185 -16.26 -26.30 2.58
CA CYS A 185 -16.80 -24.96 2.60
C CYS A 185 -18.04 -24.83 1.71
N LYS A 186 -19.01 -24.04 2.16
CA LYS A 186 -20.16 -23.62 1.38
C LYS A 186 -19.82 -22.33 0.63
N ILE A 187 -20.14 -22.25 -0.65
CA ILE A 187 -19.90 -21.07 -1.48
C ILE A 187 -21.00 -20.02 -1.24
N LYS A 188 -20.60 -18.81 -0.86
CA LYS A 188 -21.50 -17.68 -0.53
C LYS A 188 -21.85 -16.78 -1.71
N ASN A 189 -21.11 -16.85 -2.81
CA ASN A 189 -21.42 -16.09 -4.02
C ASN A 189 -20.93 -16.82 -5.27
N SER A 190 -21.68 -16.68 -6.37
CA SER A 190 -21.25 -17.19 -7.66
C SER A 190 -20.11 -16.35 -8.23
N SER A 191 -19.08 -17.00 -8.77
CA SER A 191 -17.86 -16.32 -9.26
C SER A 191 -17.09 -17.19 -10.25
N THR A 192 -16.23 -16.58 -11.07
CA THR A 192 -15.32 -17.31 -11.95
C THR A 192 -13.88 -16.92 -11.62
N LEU A 193 -13.13 -17.87 -11.06
CA LEU A 193 -11.72 -17.70 -10.79
C LEU A 193 -10.93 -17.97 -12.07
N ALA A 194 -10.13 -16.99 -12.52
CA ALA A 194 -9.35 -17.07 -13.75
C ALA A 194 -7.86 -16.89 -13.45
N GLY A 195 -7.02 -17.59 -14.22
CA GLY A 195 -5.57 -17.54 -14.07
C GLY A 195 -4.98 -18.70 -13.27
N PRO A 196 -3.63 -18.76 -13.21
CA PRO A 196 -2.91 -19.93 -12.71
C PRO A 196 -2.77 -19.98 -11.18
N LEU A 197 -3.02 -18.87 -10.49
CA LEU A 197 -2.76 -18.74 -9.05
C LEU A 197 -3.87 -17.96 -8.38
N TYR A 198 -4.40 -18.49 -7.27
CA TYR A 198 -5.36 -17.81 -6.41
C TYR A 198 -4.80 -17.69 -5.01
N THR A 199 -4.94 -16.51 -4.42
CA THR A 199 -4.60 -16.27 -3.02
C THR A 199 -5.82 -16.59 -2.17
N LEU A 200 -5.57 -17.35 -1.12
CA LEU A 200 -6.53 -17.68 -0.09
C LEU A 200 -6.24 -16.80 1.13
N HIS A 201 -7.28 -16.22 1.68
CA HIS A 201 -7.23 -15.42 2.89
C HIS A 201 -8.26 -15.98 3.87
N VAL A 202 -7.86 -16.14 5.12
CA VAL A 202 -8.73 -16.67 6.16
C VAL A 202 -8.83 -15.63 7.26
N SER A 203 -10.06 -15.25 7.58
CA SER A 203 -10.30 -14.16 8.53
C SER A 203 -9.95 -14.61 9.95
N GLN A 204 -9.24 -13.77 10.69
CA GLN A 204 -9.02 -13.91 12.14
C GLN A 204 -8.25 -15.15 12.63
N ILE A 205 -7.59 -15.90 11.74
CA ILE A 205 -6.76 -17.04 12.15
C ILE A 205 -5.28 -16.67 12.24
N ARG A 206 -4.58 -17.31 13.16
CA ARG A 206 -3.13 -17.19 13.27
C ARG A 206 -2.48 -18.21 12.37
N ILE A 207 -1.95 -17.76 11.25
CA ILE A 207 -1.21 -18.63 10.34
C ILE A 207 0.23 -18.73 10.88
N ASP A 208 0.57 -19.85 11.52
CA ASP A 208 1.94 -20.15 11.97
C ASP A 208 2.83 -20.56 10.78
N ILE A 209 3.02 -19.63 9.85
CA ILE A 209 3.98 -19.73 8.74
C ILE A 209 5.09 -18.70 9.02
N PRO A 210 6.36 -19.06 8.80
CA PRO A 210 7.46 -18.10 8.91
C PRO A 210 7.19 -16.83 8.11
N THR A 211 7.32 -15.67 8.76
CA THR A 211 7.12 -14.35 8.13
C THR A 211 8.07 -14.11 6.96
N LEU A 212 9.27 -14.70 7.02
CA LEU A 212 10.24 -14.70 5.93
C LEU A 212 10.40 -16.11 5.36
N THR A 213 10.20 -16.21 4.06
CA THR A 213 10.37 -17.41 3.25
C THR A 213 11.78 -17.48 2.65
N GLU A 214 12.14 -18.59 2.00
CA GLU A 214 13.40 -18.68 1.26
C GLU A 214 13.49 -17.64 0.13
N LYS A 215 12.37 -17.28 -0.51
CA LYS A 215 12.35 -16.21 -1.51
C LYS A 215 12.70 -14.85 -0.92
N ASP A 216 12.37 -14.60 0.34
CA ASP A 216 12.70 -13.34 1.01
C ASP A 216 14.19 -13.27 1.36
N LYS A 217 14.85 -14.43 1.56
CA LYS A 217 16.31 -14.49 1.66
C LYS A 217 16.97 -14.16 0.32
N GLU A 218 16.45 -14.67 -0.79
CA GLU A 218 16.94 -14.31 -2.14
C GLU A 218 16.78 -12.81 -2.43
N ALA A 219 15.67 -12.21 -1.99
CA ALA A 219 15.44 -10.78 -2.07
C ALA A 219 16.46 -9.97 -1.24
N SER A 220 16.79 -10.44 -0.03
CA SER A 220 17.82 -9.84 0.82
C SER A 220 19.22 -9.95 0.20
N GLU A 221 19.56 -11.12 -0.35
CA GLU A 221 20.80 -11.31 -1.10
C GLU A 221 20.88 -10.41 -2.34
N PHE A 222 19.76 -10.23 -3.06
CA PHE A 222 19.67 -9.27 -4.15
C PHE A 222 20.01 -7.85 -3.66
N LEU A 223 19.44 -7.39 -2.54
CA LEU A 223 19.73 -6.07 -1.98
C LEU A 223 21.19 -5.90 -1.54
N SER A 224 21.78 -6.93 -0.92
CA SER A 224 23.18 -6.91 -0.47
C SER A 224 24.18 -6.61 -1.59
N LYS A 225 23.82 -6.92 -2.84
CA LYS A 225 24.65 -6.66 -4.02
C LYS A 225 24.67 -5.17 -4.41
N PHE A 226 23.74 -4.37 -3.89
CA PHE A 226 23.52 -2.98 -4.31
C PHE A 226 23.59 -1.95 -3.18
N GLY A 227 23.46 -2.38 -1.92
CA GLY A 227 23.50 -1.50 -0.77
C GLY A 227 23.93 -2.21 0.51
N ASP A 228 24.20 -1.43 1.54
CA ASP A 228 24.44 -1.96 2.88
C ASP A 228 23.10 -2.34 3.52
N LEU A 229 22.90 -3.64 3.73
CA LEU A 229 21.69 -4.15 4.40
C LEU A 229 21.51 -3.54 5.80
N ASN A 230 22.59 -3.21 6.51
CA ASN A 230 22.51 -2.62 7.85
C ASN A 230 21.98 -1.17 7.85
N GLN A 231 22.00 -0.52 6.68
CA GLN A 231 21.45 0.83 6.49
C GLN A 231 20.06 0.79 5.84
N THR A 232 19.55 -0.40 5.52
CA THR A 232 18.25 -0.56 4.87
C THR A 232 17.16 -0.37 5.91
N LYS A 233 16.18 0.46 5.56
CA LYS A 233 15.04 0.79 6.41
C LYS A 233 13.95 -0.27 6.29
N ILE A 234 13.38 -0.68 7.41
CA ILE A 234 12.35 -1.72 7.48
C ILE A 234 10.98 -1.06 7.57
N PHE A 235 10.09 -1.39 6.62
CA PHE A 235 8.70 -0.96 6.65
C PHE A 235 7.81 -2.19 6.89
N ALA A 236 7.03 -2.21 7.96
CA ALA A 236 6.06 -3.28 8.19
C ALA A 236 4.76 -3.00 7.44
N LYS A 237 4.27 -4.00 6.71
CA LYS A 237 2.95 -4.00 6.10
C LYS A 237 1.95 -4.60 7.10
N ILE A 238 0.95 -3.80 7.49
CA ILE A 238 -0.10 -4.26 8.40
C ILE A 238 -1.26 -4.80 7.56
N GLU A 239 -1.37 -6.13 7.52
CA GLU A 239 -2.24 -6.83 6.57
C GLU A 239 -3.31 -7.71 7.22
N ASN A 240 -3.23 -7.94 8.53
CA ASN A 240 -4.15 -8.82 9.25
C ASN A 240 -4.47 -8.31 10.67
N VAL A 241 -5.39 -8.99 11.35
CA VAL A 241 -5.80 -8.64 12.73
C VAL A 241 -4.66 -8.73 13.74
N GLU A 242 -3.74 -9.70 13.64
CA GLU A 242 -2.61 -9.85 14.56
C GLU A 242 -1.68 -8.61 14.48
N GLY A 243 -1.36 -8.17 13.27
CA GLY A 243 -0.60 -6.95 13.04
C GLY A 243 -1.29 -5.69 13.58
N LEU A 244 -2.64 -5.67 13.58
CA LEU A 244 -3.40 -4.59 14.18
C LEU A 244 -3.38 -4.65 15.72
N GLN A 245 -3.47 -5.84 16.31
CA GLN A 245 -3.42 -6.04 17.77
C GLN A 245 -2.05 -5.67 18.35
N HIS A 246 -0.97 -5.99 17.64
CA HIS A 246 0.41 -5.69 18.03
C HIS A 246 0.97 -4.43 17.35
N PHE A 247 0.09 -3.55 16.84
CA PHE A 247 0.49 -2.40 16.04
C PHE A 247 1.51 -1.50 16.77
N ASP A 248 1.32 -1.26 18.07
CA ASP A 248 2.20 -0.37 18.84
C ASP A 248 3.60 -0.99 19.01
N GLU A 249 3.69 -2.29 19.31
CA GLU A 249 4.97 -3.02 19.42
C GLU A 249 5.70 -3.04 18.07
N ILE A 250 4.98 -3.28 16.97
CA ILE A 250 5.54 -3.25 15.62
C ILE A 250 6.05 -1.83 15.31
N LEU A 251 5.24 -0.82 15.58
CA LEU A 251 5.60 0.57 15.34
C LEU A 251 6.84 0.99 16.10
N GLU A 252 7.13 0.44 17.29
CA GLU A 252 8.35 0.72 18.05
C GLU A 252 9.61 0.19 17.36
N GLU A 253 9.54 -0.99 16.74
CA GLU A 253 10.71 -1.68 16.16
C GLU A 253 11.02 -1.27 14.70
N VAL A 254 10.01 -0.92 13.90
CA VAL A 254 10.21 -0.67 12.46
C VAL A 254 10.55 0.79 12.13
N ASP A 255 11.09 1.06 10.95
CA ASP A 255 11.36 2.44 10.50
C ASP A 255 10.14 3.12 9.87
N GLY A 256 9.08 2.37 9.53
CA GLY A 256 7.84 2.91 8.98
C GLY A 256 6.75 1.87 8.78
N ILE A 257 5.55 2.32 8.44
CA ILE A 257 4.37 1.46 8.30
C ILE A 257 3.73 1.61 6.92
N ILE A 258 3.33 0.49 6.33
CA ILE A 258 2.50 0.45 5.12
C ILE A 258 1.13 -0.10 5.50
N LEU A 259 0.08 0.70 5.30
CA LEU A 259 -1.29 0.36 5.60
C LEU A 259 -1.90 -0.40 4.41
N ALA A 260 -1.89 -1.73 4.48
CA ALA A 260 -2.39 -2.61 3.42
C ALA A 260 -3.91 -2.77 3.49
N ARG A 261 -4.64 -1.79 2.95
CA ARG A 261 -6.12 -1.74 3.02
C ARG A 261 -6.83 -2.83 2.22
N GLY A 262 -6.13 -3.49 1.29
CA GLY A 262 -6.66 -4.63 0.53
C GLY A 262 -6.84 -5.85 1.43
N ASN A 263 -5.73 -6.39 1.95
CA ASN A 263 -5.72 -7.59 2.79
C ASN A 263 -6.46 -7.35 4.11
N LEU A 264 -6.12 -6.28 4.83
CA LEU A 264 -6.78 -5.98 6.11
C LEU A 264 -8.26 -5.60 5.92
N GLY A 265 -8.64 -5.12 4.75
CA GLY A 265 -10.04 -4.83 4.41
C GLY A 265 -10.92 -6.08 4.30
N ILE A 266 -10.32 -7.26 4.17
CA ILE A 266 -11.03 -8.55 4.21
C ILE A 266 -11.32 -8.93 5.67
N ASP A 267 -10.34 -8.74 6.56
CA ASP A 267 -10.45 -9.05 7.99
C ASP A 267 -11.37 -8.09 8.75
N LEU A 268 -11.39 -6.82 8.37
CA LEU A 268 -12.15 -5.79 9.04
C LEU A 268 -13.54 -5.63 8.42
N LEU A 269 -14.52 -5.35 9.28
CA LEU A 269 -15.83 -4.89 8.83
C LEU A 269 -15.66 -3.63 7.95
N PRO A 270 -16.37 -3.52 6.80
CA PRO A 270 -16.19 -2.39 5.87
C PRO A 270 -16.34 -1.01 6.52
N GLU A 271 -17.28 -0.87 7.46
CA GLU A 271 -17.51 0.36 8.22
C GLU A 271 -16.42 0.69 9.25
N LYS A 272 -15.47 -0.22 9.51
CA LYS A 272 -14.34 0.00 10.44
C LYS A 272 -13.01 0.27 9.75
N VAL A 273 -12.89 -0.02 8.44
CA VAL A 273 -11.62 0.16 7.70
C VAL A 273 -11.10 1.59 7.79
N PHE A 274 -11.99 2.59 7.74
CA PHE A 274 -11.58 4.00 7.83
C PHE A 274 -11.07 4.39 9.23
N LEU A 275 -11.55 3.73 10.30
CA LEU A 275 -11.10 3.99 11.67
C LEU A 275 -9.65 3.55 11.83
N TYR A 276 -9.33 2.34 11.35
CA TYR A 276 -7.96 1.82 11.32
C TYR A 276 -7.01 2.80 10.63
N GLN A 277 -7.35 3.27 9.42
CA GLN A 277 -6.48 4.18 8.69
C GLN A 277 -6.19 5.45 9.50
N LYS A 278 -7.23 6.08 10.05
CA LYS A 278 -7.07 7.33 10.81
C LYS A 278 -6.22 7.13 12.06
N GLU A 279 -6.47 6.06 12.81
CA GLU A 279 -5.73 5.76 14.03
C GLU A 279 -4.27 5.40 13.74
N ALA A 280 -4.01 4.51 12.78
CA ALA A 280 -2.67 4.07 12.42
C ALA A 280 -1.82 5.22 11.89
N LEU A 281 -2.36 6.06 10.99
CA LEU A 281 -1.68 7.26 10.50
C LEU A 281 -1.39 8.23 11.64
N GLN A 282 -2.35 8.48 12.54
CA GLN A 282 -2.13 9.36 13.69
C GLN A 282 -1.01 8.84 14.61
N LYS A 283 -0.97 7.54 14.89
CA LYS A 283 0.09 6.92 15.73
C LYS A 283 1.47 7.08 15.08
N CYS A 284 1.59 6.77 13.79
CA CYS A 284 2.85 6.94 13.04
C CYS A 284 3.34 8.39 13.07
N ASN A 285 2.43 9.32 12.80
CA ASN A 285 2.67 10.75 12.80
C ASN A 285 3.14 11.30 14.15
N ILE A 286 2.57 10.79 15.23
CA ILE A 286 2.92 11.18 16.59
C ILE A 286 4.34 10.72 16.95
N VAL A 287 4.71 9.50 16.57
CA VAL A 287 6.04 8.93 16.82
C VAL A 287 7.08 9.50 15.84
N GLY A 288 6.64 10.09 14.72
CA GLY A 288 7.51 10.63 13.67
C GLY A 288 8.07 9.56 12.74
N LYS A 289 7.36 8.43 12.60
CA LYS A 289 7.73 7.35 11.66
C LYS A 289 6.89 7.44 10.39
N PRO A 290 7.49 7.34 9.18
CA PRO A 290 6.79 7.46 7.91
C PRO A 290 5.72 6.39 7.73
N SER A 291 4.59 6.80 7.14
CA SER A 291 3.42 5.98 6.90
C SER A 291 2.93 6.05 5.45
N LEU A 292 2.56 4.90 4.88
CA LEU A 292 2.15 4.78 3.48
C LEU A 292 0.77 4.14 3.37
N VAL A 293 -0.05 4.65 2.45
CA VAL A 293 -1.39 4.10 2.18
C VAL A 293 -1.43 3.46 0.79
N THR A 294 -1.98 2.24 0.70
CA THR A 294 -2.12 1.47 -0.55
C THR A 294 -3.57 1.42 -1.05
N ARG A 295 -3.80 0.88 -2.26
CA ARG A 295 -5.15 0.60 -2.84
C ARG A 295 -6.02 1.84 -2.92
N VAL A 296 -5.53 2.88 -3.57
CA VAL A 296 -6.19 4.20 -3.61
C VAL A 296 -6.91 4.49 -4.93
N VAL A 297 -6.45 3.94 -6.06
CA VAL A 297 -6.95 4.28 -7.40
C VAL A 297 -7.00 3.06 -8.33
N ASP A 298 -7.41 1.90 -7.81
CA ASP A 298 -7.38 0.60 -8.51
C ASP A 298 -7.97 0.63 -9.92
N SER A 299 -9.05 1.39 -10.13
CA SER A 299 -9.71 1.52 -11.44
C SER A 299 -8.80 2.08 -12.53
N MET A 300 -7.73 2.80 -12.14
CA MET A 300 -6.75 3.36 -13.08
C MET A 300 -5.81 2.33 -13.69
N THR A 301 -5.91 1.06 -13.28
CA THR A 301 -5.25 -0.04 -13.99
C THR A 301 -5.70 -0.08 -15.45
N ASP A 302 -7.01 0.05 -15.69
CA ASP A 302 -7.61 -0.02 -17.03
C ASP A 302 -8.17 1.33 -17.51
N ASN A 303 -8.37 2.30 -16.61
CA ASN A 303 -8.99 3.58 -16.91
C ASN A 303 -8.01 4.75 -16.82
N LEU A 304 -8.17 5.74 -17.71
CA LEU A 304 -7.35 6.97 -17.70
C LEU A 304 -7.64 7.92 -16.54
N ARG A 305 -8.75 7.73 -15.83
CA ARG A 305 -9.20 8.60 -14.73
C ARG A 305 -9.70 7.74 -13.57
N PRO A 306 -9.42 8.16 -12.32
CA PRO A 306 -9.99 7.50 -11.17
C PRO A 306 -11.48 7.83 -11.06
N THR A 307 -12.20 7.03 -10.29
CA THR A 307 -13.54 7.34 -9.84
C THR A 307 -13.53 8.53 -8.87
N ARG A 308 -14.71 9.13 -8.64
CA ARG A 308 -14.89 10.20 -7.65
C ARG A 308 -14.56 9.73 -6.22
N ALA A 309 -14.87 8.48 -5.91
CA ALA A 309 -14.59 7.88 -4.61
C ALA A 309 -13.08 7.70 -4.40
N GLU A 310 -12.36 7.18 -5.40
CA GLU A 310 -10.90 7.01 -5.36
C GLU A 310 -10.17 8.36 -5.26
N ALA A 311 -10.59 9.37 -6.03
CA ALA A 311 -10.00 10.70 -5.93
C ALA A 311 -10.17 11.30 -4.51
N THR A 312 -11.36 11.13 -3.93
CA THR A 312 -11.65 11.56 -2.55
C THR A 312 -10.88 10.73 -1.52
N ASN A 313 -10.65 9.45 -1.80
CA ASN A 313 -9.86 8.55 -0.96
C ASN A 313 -8.40 9.03 -0.87
N VAL A 314 -7.75 9.30 -2.01
CA VAL A 314 -6.38 9.86 -2.05
C VAL A 314 -6.31 11.16 -1.25
N ALA A 315 -7.24 12.09 -1.49
CA ALA A 315 -7.25 13.38 -0.78
C ALA A 315 -7.40 13.21 0.74
N ASN A 316 -8.29 12.31 1.20
CA ASN A 316 -8.44 12.06 2.63
C ASN A 316 -7.23 11.37 3.25
N ALA A 317 -6.54 10.47 2.54
CA ALA A 317 -5.30 9.88 3.05
C ALA A 317 -4.22 10.94 3.31
N VAL A 318 -4.12 11.94 2.43
CA VAL A 318 -3.24 13.10 2.61
C VAL A 318 -3.67 13.96 3.80
N LEU A 319 -4.97 14.26 3.91
CA LEU A 319 -5.50 15.05 5.04
C LEU A 319 -5.41 14.34 6.39
N ASP A 320 -5.42 13.00 6.39
CA ASP A 320 -5.16 12.18 7.57
C ASP A 320 -3.67 12.13 7.95
N GLY A 321 -2.79 12.69 7.10
CA GLY A 321 -1.37 12.83 7.37
C GLY A 321 -0.51 11.67 6.86
N SER A 322 -0.89 11.02 5.76
CA SER A 322 -0.04 9.99 5.12
C SER A 322 1.21 10.62 4.49
N ASP A 323 2.38 10.02 4.69
CA ASP A 323 3.65 10.51 4.11
C ASP A 323 3.78 10.15 2.63
N ALA A 324 3.26 8.98 2.22
CA ALA A 324 3.24 8.59 0.83
C ALA A 324 1.98 7.82 0.41
N ILE A 325 1.70 7.88 -0.90
CA ILE A 325 0.69 7.07 -1.56
C ILE A 325 1.40 5.99 -2.37
N LEU A 326 1.08 4.73 -2.12
CA LEU A 326 1.66 3.57 -2.80
C LEU A 326 0.72 3.06 -3.89
N LEU A 327 1.23 3.09 -5.12
CA LEU A 327 0.58 2.61 -6.34
C LEU A 327 1.12 1.21 -6.65
N GLY A 328 0.22 0.23 -6.66
CA GLY A 328 0.51 -1.19 -6.86
C GLY A 328 0.27 -1.59 -8.31
N ALA A 329 -0.85 -2.27 -8.56
CA ALA A 329 -1.22 -2.77 -9.88
C ALA A 329 -1.29 -1.66 -10.95
N GLU A 330 -1.69 -0.46 -10.55
CA GLU A 330 -1.91 0.69 -11.42
C GLU A 330 -0.64 1.15 -12.13
N THR A 331 0.53 0.95 -11.50
CA THR A 331 1.83 1.25 -12.11
C THR A 331 2.61 -0.01 -12.48
N LEU A 332 2.34 -1.17 -11.87
CA LEU A 332 2.98 -2.43 -12.19
C LEU A 332 2.56 -2.95 -13.58
N ARG A 333 1.24 -3.12 -13.78
CA ARG A 333 0.64 -3.69 -15.00
C ARG A 333 -0.43 -2.80 -15.63
N GLY A 334 -0.79 -1.69 -14.99
CA GLY A 334 -1.76 -0.75 -15.52
C GLY A 334 -1.36 -0.20 -16.89
N LEU A 335 -2.35 0.20 -17.68
CA LEU A 335 -2.17 0.74 -19.03
C LEU A 335 -1.60 2.17 -19.02
N TYR A 336 -1.74 2.89 -17.90
CA TYR A 336 -1.49 4.32 -17.81
C TYR A 336 -0.60 4.76 -16.62
N PRO A 337 0.57 4.12 -16.38
CA PRO A 337 1.37 4.35 -15.17
C PRO A 337 1.79 5.82 -14.97
N VAL A 338 2.17 6.51 -16.04
CA VAL A 338 2.60 7.91 -16.00
C VAL A 338 1.43 8.83 -15.62
N GLN A 339 0.25 8.58 -16.20
CA GLN A 339 -0.95 9.36 -15.95
C GLN A 339 -1.47 9.13 -14.53
N THR A 340 -1.41 7.90 -14.02
CA THR A 340 -1.75 7.56 -12.63
C THR A 340 -0.91 8.38 -11.66
N ILE A 341 0.42 8.34 -11.79
CA ILE A 341 1.33 9.13 -10.95
C ILE A 341 1.00 10.63 -11.05
N SER A 342 0.79 11.15 -12.27
CA SER A 342 0.48 12.57 -12.47
C SER A 342 -0.84 12.99 -11.82
N ILE A 343 -1.89 12.19 -11.94
CA ILE A 343 -3.22 12.49 -11.38
C ILE A 343 -3.19 12.39 -9.86
N VAL A 344 -2.60 11.34 -9.29
CA VAL A 344 -2.45 11.17 -7.85
C VAL A 344 -1.64 12.33 -7.26
N GLY A 345 -0.52 12.70 -7.89
CA GLY A 345 0.29 13.84 -7.44
C GLY A 345 -0.47 15.17 -7.46
N LYS A 346 -1.35 15.39 -8.45
CA LYS A 346 -2.24 16.58 -8.48
C LYS A 346 -3.26 16.55 -7.35
N ILE A 347 -3.86 15.39 -7.05
CA ILE A 347 -4.80 15.27 -5.94
C ILE A 347 -4.10 15.56 -4.61
N CYS A 348 -2.89 15.03 -4.40
CA CYS A 348 -2.09 15.33 -3.21
C CYS A 348 -1.81 16.84 -3.11
N ALA A 349 -1.37 17.48 -4.19
CA ALA A 349 -1.11 18.92 -4.20
C ALA A 349 -2.35 19.76 -3.87
N GLU A 350 -3.54 19.39 -4.37
CA GLU A 350 -4.79 20.08 -4.02
C GLU A 350 -5.21 19.85 -2.57
N ALA A 351 -5.04 18.63 -2.05
CA ALA A 351 -5.34 18.32 -0.64
C ALA A 351 -4.41 19.08 0.33
N GLU A 352 -3.14 19.22 -0.02
CA GLU A 352 -2.15 19.93 0.81
C GLU A 352 -2.41 21.43 0.93
N LYS A 353 -3.00 22.08 -0.09
CA LYS A 353 -3.39 23.51 -0.02
C LYS A 353 -4.34 23.81 1.12
N VAL A 354 -5.13 22.82 1.50
CA VAL A 354 -6.10 22.96 2.56
C VAL A 354 -5.65 22.27 3.84
N TYR A 355 -4.45 21.73 3.91
CA TYR A 355 -3.95 21.11 5.13
C TYR A 355 -3.56 22.19 6.16
N ASN A 356 -4.14 22.15 7.36
CA ASN A 356 -3.86 23.15 8.41
C ASN A 356 -2.57 22.82 9.18
N GLN A 357 -1.44 23.32 8.66
CA GLN A 357 -0.11 23.04 9.21
C GLN A 357 0.04 23.61 10.63
N ASP A 358 -0.49 24.81 10.88
CA ASP A 358 -0.45 25.48 12.18
C ASP A 358 -1.10 24.66 13.30
N LEU A 359 -2.29 24.13 13.04
CA LEU A 359 -3.03 23.32 14.00
C LEU A 359 -2.33 21.99 14.23
N TYR A 360 -1.81 21.38 13.16
CA TYR A 360 -1.08 20.13 13.24
C TYR A 360 0.18 20.27 14.10
N PHE A 361 1.01 21.28 13.81
CA PHE A 361 2.20 21.60 14.61
C PHE A 361 1.87 21.80 16.10
N LYS A 362 0.81 22.56 16.42
CA LYS A 362 0.39 22.77 17.82
C LYS A 362 -0.01 21.48 18.52
N LYS A 363 -0.70 20.56 17.82
CA LYS A 363 -1.09 19.26 18.37
C LYS A 363 0.15 18.39 18.66
N THR A 364 1.08 18.30 17.71
CA THR A 364 2.30 17.51 17.86
C THR A 364 3.16 18.01 19.03
N VAL A 365 3.40 19.33 19.11
CA VAL A 365 4.16 19.93 20.22
C VAL A 365 3.48 19.67 21.57
N LYS A 366 2.15 19.77 21.63
CA LYS A 366 1.38 19.48 22.86
C LYS A 366 1.51 18.01 23.27
N TYR A 367 1.55 17.09 22.31
CA TYR A 367 1.69 15.66 22.59
C TYR A 367 3.07 15.32 23.17
N VAL A 368 4.15 15.79 22.53
CA VAL A 368 5.52 15.52 22.99
C VAL A 368 5.75 16.10 24.39
N GLY A 369 5.14 17.24 24.70
CA GLY A 369 5.17 17.83 26.04
C GLY A 369 6.51 18.48 26.38
N GLU A 370 6.70 18.81 27.66
CA GLU A 370 7.92 19.43 28.18
C GLU A 370 8.44 18.65 29.40
N PRO A 371 9.76 18.42 29.53
CA PRO A 371 10.83 18.87 28.62
C PRO A 371 10.99 17.98 27.38
N MET A 372 11.30 18.59 26.23
CA MET A 372 11.63 17.90 24.97
C MET A 372 13.12 17.53 24.91
N THR A 373 13.49 16.61 24.02
CA THR A 373 14.91 16.39 23.71
C THR A 373 15.53 17.62 23.03
N HIS A 374 16.87 17.74 23.09
CA HIS A 374 17.56 18.88 22.48
C HIS A 374 17.31 18.98 20.97
N MET A 375 17.35 17.85 20.26
CA MET A 375 17.13 17.79 18.81
C MET A 375 15.70 18.18 18.43
N GLU A 376 14.70 17.67 19.14
CA GLU A 376 13.29 18.02 18.90
C GLU A 376 13.00 19.49 19.25
N SER A 377 13.65 20.03 20.29
CA SER A 377 13.53 21.43 20.65
C SER A 377 14.07 22.35 19.53
N ILE A 378 15.18 21.97 18.89
CA ILE A 378 15.72 22.72 17.75
C ILE A 378 14.80 22.60 16.54
N ALA A 379 14.39 21.37 16.19
CA ALA A 379 13.53 21.11 15.04
C ALA A 379 12.18 21.85 15.14
N SER A 380 11.50 21.73 16.29
CA SER A 380 10.23 22.41 16.54
C SER A 380 10.36 23.94 16.54
N SER A 381 11.48 24.48 17.02
CA SER A 381 11.78 25.92 16.96
C SER A 381 12.00 26.39 15.52
N ALA A 382 12.67 25.60 14.68
CA ALA A 382 12.88 25.91 13.27
C ALA A 382 11.55 25.96 12.51
N VAL A 383 10.67 24.97 12.71
CA VAL A 383 9.32 24.93 12.13
C VAL A 383 8.50 26.14 12.59
N ARG A 384 8.50 26.44 13.90
CA ARG A 384 7.79 27.60 14.44
C ARG A 384 8.29 28.92 13.84
N ALA A 385 9.59 29.07 13.65
CA ALA A 385 10.17 30.25 13.02
C ALA A 385 9.74 30.34 11.55
N ALA A 386 9.82 29.23 10.80
CA ALA A 386 9.43 29.15 9.39
C ALA A 386 7.97 29.54 9.18
N ILE A 387 7.04 29.02 9.99
CA ILE A 387 5.63 29.37 9.97
C ILE A 387 5.44 30.89 10.17
N LYS A 388 6.05 31.46 11.22
CA LYS A 388 5.88 32.88 11.58
C LYS A 388 6.34 33.84 10.49
N VAL A 389 7.46 33.52 9.85
CA VAL A 389 8.05 34.38 8.81
C VAL A 389 7.62 33.99 7.39
N LYS A 390 6.76 32.96 7.26
CA LYS A 390 6.38 32.34 5.99
C LYS A 390 7.60 31.99 5.14
N ALA A 391 8.58 31.34 5.76
CA ALA A 391 9.81 30.93 5.08
C ALA A 391 9.48 29.97 3.93
N SER A 392 10.17 30.14 2.81
CA SER A 392 9.97 29.28 1.64
C SER A 392 10.56 27.88 1.80
N VAL A 393 11.64 27.74 2.58
CA VAL A 393 12.39 26.49 2.76
C VAL A 393 13.02 26.44 4.14
N ILE A 394 13.09 25.24 4.73
CA ILE A 394 13.94 24.91 5.88
C ILE A 394 15.10 24.05 5.36
N ILE A 395 16.34 24.44 5.64
CA ILE A 395 17.54 23.68 5.24
C ILE A 395 18.01 22.88 6.45
N CYS A 396 17.97 21.56 6.34
CA CYS A 396 18.47 20.64 7.37
C CYS A 396 19.76 19.97 6.88
N PHE A 397 20.84 20.11 7.64
CA PHE A 397 22.08 19.38 7.40
C PHE A 397 22.07 18.14 8.29
N THR A 398 22.09 16.96 7.67
CA THR A 398 22.08 15.65 8.33
C THR A 398 23.09 14.74 7.66
N SER A 399 23.74 13.85 8.43
CA SER A 399 24.80 12.93 7.98
C SER A 399 24.35 11.49 7.98
#